data_AF-A0A1W1V8F7-F1
#
_entry.id   AF-A0A1W1V8F7-F1
#
_cell.length_a   1.000
_cell.length_b   1.000
_cell.length_c   1.000
_cell.angle_alpha   90.00
_cell.angle_beta   90.00
_cell.angle_gamma   90.00
#
_symmetry.space_group_name_H-M   'P 1'
#
loop_
_entity.id
_entity.type
_entity.pdbx_description
1 polymer ?
#
loop_
_entity_poly.entity_id
_entity_poly.type
_entity_poly.pdbx_seq_one_letter_code
_entity_poly.pdbx_strand_id
1 'polypeptide(L)'
;MLHIEFITDLGARVTVDVESADKLLDVQRHYGRLGWTSGEVPLGGYQFPLDNEPDFDWTLIGARKWTNPEGEEMVLHKGHAYRRRELEAVDSRKMKLPAAVKYSRGAKNTDPEHVREKADGEFEYVTLAIFRGGKRQERFATPGGPRMAGPATAPARPSPARSQPAVRPAAVAVADEETPF
;
A
#
# COMPACT_ATOMS: atom_id res chain seq x y z
N MET A 1 -21.91 0.98 -25.09
CA MET A 1 -22.67 0.27 -24.05
C MET A 1 -21.85 -0.94 -23.60
N LEU A 2 -21.63 -1.03 -22.29
CA LEU A 2 -20.92 -2.11 -21.59
C LEU A 2 -21.86 -2.69 -20.55
N HIS A 3 -21.56 -3.89 -20.07
CA HIS A 3 -22.28 -4.52 -18.96
C HIS A 3 -21.26 -4.96 -17.91
N ILE A 4 -21.60 -4.80 -16.65
CA ILE A 4 -20.83 -5.30 -15.52
C ILE A 4 -21.74 -6.15 -14.62
N GLU A 5 -21.27 -7.34 -14.26
CA GLU A 5 -21.98 -8.24 -13.33
C GLU A 5 -21.46 -8.01 -11.91
N PHE A 6 -22.39 -7.81 -10.98
CA PHE A 6 -22.14 -7.72 -9.55
C PHE A 6 -22.75 -8.90 -8.81
N ILE A 7 -22.08 -9.28 -7.72
CA ILE A 7 -22.68 -9.97 -6.59
C ILE A 7 -23.03 -8.91 -5.54
N THR A 8 -24.31 -8.84 -5.18
CA THR A 8 -24.79 -7.90 -4.16
C THR A 8 -24.34 -8.29 -2.76
N ASP A 9 -24.55 -7.41 -1.80
CA ASP A 9 -24.39 -7.67 -0.37
C ASP A 9 -25.26 -8.85 0.12
N LEU A 10 -26.37 -9.13 -0.57
CA LEU A 10 -27.25 -10.28 -0.29
C LEU A 10 -26.91 -11.53 -1.13
N GLY A 11 -25.86 -11.49 -1.95
CA GLY A 11 -25.44 -12.62 -2.78
C GLY A 11 -26.21 -12.80 -4.09
N ALA A 12 -27.07 -11.84 -4.48
CA ALA A 12 -27.78 -11.89 -5.76
C ALA A 12 -26.83 -11.54 -6.91
N ARG A 13 -27.05 -12.16 -8.08
CA ARG A 13 -26.35 -11.81 -9.33
C ARG A 13 -27.12 -10.72 -10.05
N VAL A 14 -26.53 -9.55 -10.20
CA VAL A 14 -27.15 -8.38 -10.84
C VAL A 14 -26.24 -7.87 -11.95
N THR A 15 -26.78 -7.68 -13.15
CA THR A 15 -26.06 -7.03 -14.26
C THR A 15 -26.50 -5.58 -14.36
N VAL A 16 -25.53 -4.67 -14.47
CA VAL A 16 -25.77 -3.24 -14.62
C VAL A 16 -25.23 -2.77 -15.97
N ASP A 17 -26.04 -2.00 -16.67
CA ASP A 17 -25.65 -1.37 -17.93
C ASP A 17 -24.81 -0.12 -17.67
N VAL A 18 -23.74 0.03 -18.45
CA VAL A 18 -22.85 1.19 -18.41
C VAL A 18 -22.84 1.83 -19.78
N GLU A 19 -23.17 3.12 -19.85
CA GLU A 19 -23.30 3.88 -21.09
C GLU A 19 -22.02 3.79 -21.95
N SER A 20 -20.87 4.06 -21.32
CA SER A 20 -19.56 4.17 -21.97
C SER A 20 -18.41 3.73 -21.05
N ALA A 21 -17.25 3.44 -21.64
CA ALA A 21 -16.09 2.90 -20.92
C ALA A 21 -15.51 3.85 -19.85
N ASP A 22 -15.61 5.16 -20.05
CA ASP A 22 -15.14 6.18 -19.11
C ASP A 22 -15.98 6.23 -17.82
N LYS A 23 -17.22 5.73 -17.83
CA LYS A 23 -18.11 5.68 -16.66
C LYS A 23 -17.96 4.42 -15.81
N LEU A 24 -17.22 3.42 -16.29
CA LEU A 24 -17.14 2.10 -15.65
C LEU A 24 -16.68 2.17 -14.19
N LEU A 25 -15.61 2.93 -13.91
CA LEU A 25 -15.08 3.04 -12.55
C LEU A 25 -16.03 3.77 -11.61
N ASP A 26 -16.79 4.74 -12.12
CA ASP A 26 -17.76 5.46 -11.29
C ASP A 26 -18.95 4.55 -10.93
N VAL A 27 -19.38 3.70 -11.85
CA VAL A 27 -20.37 2.64 -11.59
C VAL A 27 -19.83 1.65 -10.57
N GLN A 28 -18.57 1.19 -10.71
CA GLN A 28 -17.94 0.31 -9.72
C GLN A 28 -17.89 0.95 -8.32
N ARG A 29 -17.47 2.21 -8.19
CA ARG A 29 -17.49 2.94 -6.92
C ARG A 29 -18.90 3.09 -6.34
N HIS A 30 -19.89 3.34 -7.19
CA HIS A 30 -21.26 3.53 -6.75
C HIS A 30 -21.80 2.27 -6.06
N TYR A 31 -21.74 1.13 -6.72
CA TYR A 31 -22.22 -0.13 -6.16
C TYR A 31 -21.28 -0.72 -5.12
N GLY A 32 -19.97 -0.54 -5.26
CA GLY A 32 -19.00 -1.03 -4.29
C GLY A 32 -19.09 -0.33 -2.92
N ARG A 33 -19.58 0.92 -2.86
CA ARG A 33 -19.95 1.57 -1.58
C ARG A 33 -21.06 0.84 -0.83
N LEU A 34 -21.93 0.12 -1.54
CA LEU A 34 -22.97 -0.75 -0.97
C LEU A 34 -22.42 -2.14 -0.58
N GLY A 35 -21.13 -2.39 -0.77
CA GLY A 35 -20.51 -3.70 -0.55
C GLY A 35 -20.68 -4.69 -1.70
N TRP A 36 -21.16 -4.24 -2.87
CA TRP A 36 -21.28 -5.09 -4.04
C TRP A 36 -19.91 -5.32 -4.67
N THR A 37 -19.71 -6.51 -5.24
CA THR A 37 -18.42 -6.92 -5.80
C THR A 37 -18.59 -7.45 -7.21
N SER A 38 -17.60 -7.26 -8.08
CA SER A 38 -17.62 -7.78 -9.46
C SER A 38 -16.42 -8.70 -9.65
N GLY A 39 -16.68 -9.93 -10.08
CA GLY A 39 -15.65 -10.97 -10.19
C GLY A 39 -15.19 -11.51 -8.84
N GLU A 40 -14.04 -12.20 -8.86
CA GLU A 40 -13.43 -12.79 -7.68
C GLU A 40 -12.10 -12.12 -7.34
N VAL A 41 -11.68 -12.25 -6.07
CA VAL A 41 -10.34 -11.84 -5.65
C VAL A 41 -9.32 -12.72 -6.38
N PRO A 42 -8.34 -12.14 -7.11
CA PRO A 42 -7.30 -12.92 -7.77
C PRO A 42 -6.50 -13.76 -6.78
N LEU A 43 -5.95 -14.89 -7.23
CA LEU A 43 -5.00 -15.67 -6.44
C LEU A 43 -3.81 -14.79 -6.05
N GLY A 44 -3.50 -14.72 -4.75
CA GLY A 44 -2.49 -13.79 -4.21
C GLY A 44 -3.00 -12.38 -3.91
N GLY A 45 -4.30 -12.13 -4.10
CA GLY A 45 -4.94 -10.83 -3.95
C GLY A 45 -4.73 -9.87 -5.13
N TYR A 46 -5.49 -8.77 -5.14
CA TYR A 46 -5.31 -7.69 -6.11
C TYR A 46 -3.90 -7.10 -6.03
N GLN A 47 -3.33 -6.73 -7.17
CA GLN A 47 -2.00 -6.13 -7.24
C GLN A 47 -2.12 -4.66 -7.67
N PHE A 48 -1.68 -3.75 -6.81
CA PHE A 48 -1.74 -2.31 -7.04
C PHE A 48 -0.35 -1.65 -6.90
N PRO A 49 -0.13 -0.46 -7.49
CA PRO A 49 1.08 0.32 -7.25
C PRO A 49 1.22 0.69 -5.77
N LEU A 50 2.44 0.68 -5.24
CA LEU A 50 2.71 1.00 -3.83
C LEU A 50 2.20 2.39 -3.46
N ASP A 51 2.46 3.38 -4.31
CA ASP A 51 2.08 4.78 -4.11
C ASP A 51 0.56 5.04 -4.12
N ASN A 52 -0.26 4.03 -4.45
CA ASN A 52 -1.71 4.12 -4.36
C ASN A 52 -2.24 3.70 -2.99
N GLU A 53 -1.45 3.01 -2.15
CA GLU A 53 -1.92 2.45 -0.88
C GLU A 53 -2.52 3.48 0.09
N PRO A 54 -1.90 4.65 0.32
CA PRO A 54 -2.36 5.56 1.37
C PRO A 54 -3.78 6.10 1.15
N ASP A 55 -4.19 6.27 -0.11
CA ASP A 55 -5.46 6.88 -0.50
C ASP A 55 -6.29 6.03 -1.48
N PHE A 56 -5.99 4.73 -1.55
CA PHE A 56 -6.72 3.77 -2.37
C PHE A 56 -8.22 3.80 -2.06
N ASP A 57 -9.03 3.90 -3.12
CA ASP A 57 -10.48 3.85 -3.03
C ASP A 57 -10.94 2.39 -2.90
N TRP A 58 -11.08 1.93 -1.66
CA TRP A 58 -11.53 0.56 -1.33
C TRP A 58 -12.91 0.22 -1.91
N THR A 59 -13.72 1.23 -2.24
CA THR A 59 -15.05 1.01 -2.83
C THR A 59 -14.95 0.43 -4.24
N LEU A 60 -13.82 0.60 -4.94
CA LEU A 60 -13.59 0.00 -6.27
C LEU A 60 -13.68 -1.53 -6.27
N ILE A 61 -13.44 -2.17 -5.11
CA ILE A 61 -13.51 -3.61 -4.94
C ILE A 61 -14.61 -4.03 -3.96
N GLY A 62 -15.57 -3.15 -3.66
CA GLY A 62 -16.64 -3.45 -2.69
C GLY A 62 -16.17 -3.56 -1.24
N ALA A 63 -15.02 -2.96 -0.91
CA ALA A 63 -14.44 -2.97 0.43
C ALA A 63 -14.59 -1.61 1.12
N ARG A 64 -14.38 -1.58 2.44
CA ARG A 64 -14.35 -0.34 3.23
C ARG A 64 -13.37 -0.41 4.39
N LYS A 65 -12.79 0.74 4.75
CA LYS A 65 -12.02 0.88 5.99
C LYS A 65 -12.96 0.79 7.20
N TRP A 66 -12.48 0.21 8.28
CA TRP A 66 -13.18 0.09 9.56
C TRP A 66 -12.16 0.01 10.69
N THR A 67 -12.40 0.74 11.78
CA THR A 67 -11.62 0.64 13.01
C THR A 67 -12.32 -0.33 13.95
N ASN A 68 -11.62 -1.37 14.40
CA ASN A 68 -12.18 -2.34 15.35
C ASN A 68 -12.24 -1.73 16.77
N PRO A 69 -12.91 -2.41 17.74
CA PRO A 69 -12.98 -1.94 19.12
C PRO A 69 -11.61 -1.72 19.80
N GLU A 70 -10.57 -2.41 19.33
CA GLU A 70 -9.20 -2.28 19.82
C GLU A 70 -8.44 -1.07 19.23
N GLY A 71 -9.03 -0.32 18.31
CA GLY A 71 -8.43 0.86 17.68
C GLY A 71 -7.53 0.57 16.47
N GLU A 72 -7.50 -0.68 15.98
CA GLU A 72 -6.77 -1.11 14.78
C GLU A 72 -7.57 -0.78 13.51
N GLU A 73 -6.92 -0.14 12.53
CA GLU A 73 -7.50 0.09 11.21
C GLU A 73 -7.47 -1.19 10.37
N MET A 74 -8.63 -1.61 9.89
CA MET A 74 -8.82 -2.80 9.09
C MET A 74 -9.56 -2.47 7.78
N VAL A 75 -9.51 -3.41 6.85
CA VAL A 75 -10.35 -3.38 5.64
C VAL A 75 -11.40 -4.49 5.72
N LEU A 76 -12.67 -4.14 5.59
CA LEU A 76 -13.79 -5.07 5.50
C LEU A 76 -14.14 -5.35 4.04
N HIS A 77 -14.23 -6.63 3.67
CA HIS A 77 -14.64 -7.09 2.34
C HIS A 77 -15.36 -8.44 2.44
N LYS A 78 -16.58 -8.55 1.86
CA LYS A 78 -17.46 -9.74 1.94
C LYS A 78 -17.58 -10.30 3.38
N GLY A 79 -17.73 -9.43 4.39
CA GLY A 79 -17.86 -9.83 5.80
C GLY A 79 -16.55 -10.29 6.49
N HIS A 80 -15.41 -10.24 5.81
CA HIS A 80 -14.10 -10.56 6.38
C HIS A 80 -13.30 -9.29 6.69
N ALA A 81 -12.54 -9.33 7.78
CA ALA A 81 -11.62 -8.26 8.18
C ALA A 81 -10.18 -8.61 7.81
N TYR A 82 -9.52 -7.70 7.09
CA TYR A 82 -8.15 -7.84 6.60
C TYR A 82 -7.26 -6.81 7.31
N ARG A 83 -6.10 -7.27 7.79
CA ARG A 83 -5.09 -6.45 8.45
C ARG A 83 -4.04 -5.98 7.46
N ARG A 84 -3.58 -4.75 7.64
CA ARG A 84 -2.41 -4.17 6.96
C ARG A 84 -1.13 -4.79 7.51
N ARG A 85 -0.25 -5.26 6.64
CA ARG A 85 1.08 -5.79 6.97
C ARG A 85 2.11 -5.15 6.08
N GLU A 86 3.17 -4.60 6.67
CA GLU A 86 4.32 -4.13 5.92
C GLU A 86 5.26 -5.30 5.65
N LEU A 87 5.68 -5.44 4.40
CA LEU A 87 6.64 -6.43 3.95
C LEU A 87 7.91 -5.69 3.54
N GLU A 88 9.01 -6.01 4.21
CA GLU A 88 10.31 -5.44 3.89
C GLU A 88 10.79 -5.88 2.51
N ALA A 89 11.65 -5.06 1.91
CA ALA A 89 12.30 -5.43 0.66
C ALA A 89 13.19 -6.66 0.87
N VAL A 90 13.03 -7.66 0.01
CA VAL A 90 13.89 -8.84 0.00
C VAL A 90 14.97 -8.61 -1.04
N ASP A 91 16.23 -8.43 -0.62
CA ASP A 91 17.39 -8.43 -1.52
C ASP A 91 18.26 -9.65 -1.25
N SER A 92 17.92 -10.75 -1.91
CA SER A 92 18.71 -11.98 -1.90
C SER A 92 19.30 -12.25 -3.27
N ARG A 93 20.36 -13.07 -3.34
CA ARG A 93 20.97 -13.49 -4.61
C ARG A 93 19.97 -14.20 -5.54
N LYS A 94 18.93 -14.83 -4.99
CA LYS A 94 17.91 -15.58 -5.74
C LYS A 94 16.68 -14.75 -6.08
N MET A 95 16.37 -13.71 -5.30
CA MET A 95 15.12 -12.98 -5.40
C MET A 95 15.30 -11.55 -4.91
N LYS A 96 14.84 -10.60 -5.73
CA LYS A 96 14.77 -9.17 -5.40
C LYS A 96 13.32 -8.71 -5.45
N LEU A 97 12.72 -8.49 -4.28
CA LEU A 97 11.36 -7.96 -4.16
C LEU A 97 11.43 -6.59 -3.48
N PRO A 98 10.77 -5.56 -4.05
CA PRO A 98 10.65 -4.27 -3.37
C PRO A 98 9.73 -4.40 -2.16
N ALA A 99 9.80 -3.41 -1.26
CA ALA A 99 8.88 -3.29 -0.15
C ALA A 99 7.43 -3.28 -0.64
N ALA A 100 6.54 -3.84 0.18
CA ALA A 100 5.14 -3.96 -0.15
C ALA A 100 4.27 -3.75 1.09
N VAL A 101 3.03 -3.33 0.85
CA VAL A 101 1.97 -3.35 1.87
C VAL A 101 0.97 -4.43 1.48
N LYS A 102 0.74 -5.40 2.37
CA LYS A 102 -0.17 -6.52 2.15
C LYS A 102 -1.37 -6.44 3.08
N TYR A 103 -2.58 -6.55 2.52
CA TYR A 103 -3.82 -6.70 3.26
C TYR A 103 -4.24 -8.17 3.26
N SER A 104 -4.19 -8.82 4.42
CA SER A 104 -4.45 -10.26 4.54
C SER A 104 -5.13 -10.60 5.86
N ARG A 105 -5.68 -11.80 5.95
CA ARG A 105 -6.23 -12.38 7.19
C ARG A 105 -5.75 -13.82 7.34
N GLY A 106 -5.87 -14.38 8.54
CA GLY A 106 -5.68 -15.82 8.72
C GLY A 106 -6.72 -16.62 7.91
N ALA A 107 -6.29 -17.72 7.32
CA ALA A 107 -7.19 -18.66 6.68
C ALA A 107 -8.11 -19.32 7.71
N LYS A 108 -9.34 -19.58 7.32
CA LYS A 108 -10.36 -20.31 8.06
C LYS A 108 -10.53 -21.69 7.44
N ASN A 109 -11.09 -22.62 8.20
CA ASN A 109 -11.36 -23.98 7.72
C ASN A 109 -12.32 -24.01 6.51
N THR A 110 -13.17 -23.00 6.36
CA THR A 110 -14.11 -22.85 5.24
C THR A 110 -13.47 -22.22 4.00
N ASP A 111 -12.25 -21.69 4.09
CA ASP A 111 -11.57 -21.14 2.93
C ASP A 111 -11.08 -22.29 2.04
N PRO A 112 -11.32 -22.24 0.72
CA PRO A 112 -10.86 -23.29 -0.17
C PRO A 112 -9.33 -23.30 -0.27
N GLU A 113 -8.73 -24.48 -0.45
CA GLU A 113 -7.27 -24.64 -0.41
C GLU A 113 -6.53 -23.74 -1.41
N HIS A 114 -7.10 -23.50 -2.59
CA HIS A 114 -6.47 -22.69 -3.62
C HIS A 114 -6.32 -21.20 -3.26
N VAL A 115 -7.07 -20.66 -2.29
CA VAL A 115 -6.90 -19.26 -1.82
C VAL A 115 -5.95 -19.13 -0.63
N ARG A 116 -5.48 -20.25 -0.08
CA ARG A 116 -4.63 -20.27 1.10
C ARG A 116 -3.17 -20.14 0.69
N GLU A 117 -2.52 -19.10 1.20
CA GLU A 117 -1.09 -18.90 1.09
C GLU A 117 -0.39 -19.47 2.32
N LYS A 118 0.51 -20.42 2.10
CA LYS A 118 1.42 -20.90 3.15
C LYS A 118 2.46 -19.83 3.44
N ALA A 119 2.58 -19.45 4.69
CA ALA A 119 3.69 -18.62 5.18
C ALA A 119 4.70 -19.48 5.94
N ASP A 120 5.77 -18.85 6.40
CA ASP A 120 6.74 -19.51 7.27
C ASP A 120 6.06 -19.98 8.57
N GLY A 121 6.15 -21.28 8.86
CA GLY A 121 5.50 -21.93 9.99
C GLY A 121 4.20 -22.66 9.64
N GLU A 122 3.30 -22.78 10.62
CA GLU A 122 2.01 -23.49 10.47
C GLU A 122 0.84 -22.56 10.07
N PHE A 123 1.10 -21.28 9.83
CA PHE A 123 0.05 -20.30 9.53
C PHE A 123 -0.24 -20.19 8.03
N GLU A 124 -1.53 -20.26 7.70
CA GLU A 124 -2.04 -20.00 6.35
C GLU A 124 -2.77 -18.65 6.32
N TYR A 125 -2.60 -17.90 5.24
CA TYR A 125 -3.22 -16.59 5.04
C TYR A 125 -4.09 -16.55 3.80
N VAL A 126 -5.06 -15.64 3.80
CA VAL A 126 -5.83 -15.26 2.61
C VAL A 126 -5.57 -13.77 2.36
N THR A 127 -5.06 -13.45 1.17
CA THR A 127 -4.69 -12.09 0.79
C THR A 127 -5.82 -11.42 0.00
N LEU A 128 -6.16 -10.20 0.38
CA LEU A 128 -7.09 -9.34 -0.36
C LEU A 128 -6.35 -8.52 -1.42
N ALA A 129 -5.29 -7.81 -1.01
CA ALA A 129 -4.54 -6.91 -1.89
C ALA A 129 -3.07 -6.80 -1.46
N ILE A 130 -2.21 -6.55 -2.45
CA ILE A 130 -0.79 -6.23 -2.28
C ILE A 130 -0.50 -4.94 -3.06
N PHE A 131 0.05 -3.96 -2.37
CA PHE A 131 0.55 -2.72 -2.94
C PHE A 131 2.07 -2.83 -3.02
N ARG A 132 2.62 -2.85 -4.24
CA ARG A 132 4.06 -3.10 -4.46
C ARG A 132 4.54 -2.51 -5.78
N GLY A 133 5.64 -1.77 -5.74
CA GLY A 133 6.27 -1.19 -6.92
C GLY A 133 5.29 -0.39 -7.80
N GLY A 134 5.44 -0.49 -9.12
CA GLY A 134 4.53 0.14 -10.08
C GLY A 134 4.63 1.67 -10.14
N LYS A 135 3.73 2.28 -10.91
CA LYS A 135 3.55 3.75 -10.97
C LYS A 135 2.15 4.09 -10.49
N ARG A 136 2.02 5.13 -9.66
CA ARG A 136 0.74 5.63 -9.16
C ARG A 136 -0.26 5.86 -10.29
N GLN A 137 -1.50 5.43 -10.07
CA GLN A 137 -2.62 5.65 -10.98
C GLN A 137 -3.72 6.43 -10.27
N GLU A 138 -4.01 7.66 -10.72
CA GLU A 138 -4.99 8.54 -10.08
C GLU A 138 -6.40 7.94 -10.06
N ARG A 139 -6.73 7.10 -11.06
CA ARG A 139 -8.03 6.42 -11.15
C ARG A 139 -8.31 5.45 -9.99
N PHE A 140 -7.32 5.08 -9.19
CA PHE A 140 -7.48 4.21 -8.01
C PHE A 140 -7.55 4.99 -6.69
N ALA A 141 -7.27 6.30 -6.72
CA ALA A 141 -7.38 7.13 -5.54
C ALA A 141 -8.84 7.49 -5.24
N THR A 142 -9.12 7.83 -3.98
CA THR A 142 -10.43 8.33 -3.55
C THR A 142 -10.74 9.67 -4.23
N PRO A 143 -11.88 9.81 -4.94
CA PRO A 143 -12.25 11.07 -5.58
C PRO A 143 -12.33 12.23 -4.57
N GLY A 144 -11.61 13.32 -4.84
CA GLY A 144 -11.59 14.50 -3.95
C GLY A 144 -10.79 14.31 -2.65
N GLY A 145 -10.10 13.17 -2.49
CA GLY A 145 -9.16 12.97 -1.40
C GLY A 145 -7.95 13.91 -1.50
N PRO A 146 -7.21 14.12 -0.40
CA PRO A 146 -5.98 14.89 -0.44
C PRO A 146 -5.03 14.23 -1.44
N ARG A 147 -4.81 14.89 -2.58
CA ARG A 147 -3.78 14.48 -3.54
C ARG A 147 -2.46 14.49 -2.81
N MET A 148 -1.92 13.32 -2.49
CA MET A 148 -0.52 13.22 -2.15
C MET A 148 0.25 13.59 -3.41
N ALA A 149 0.75 14.83 -3.44
CA ALA A 149 1.69 15.27 -4.44
C ALA A 149 2.83 14.24 -4.44
N GLY A 150 3.08 13.61 -5.59
CA GLY A 150 4.29 12.79 -5.78
C GLY A 150 5.52 13.59 -5.37
N PRO A 151 6.68 12.94 -5.11
CA PRO A 151 7.86 13.61 -4.58
C PRO A 151 8.16 14.83 -5.44
N ALA A 152 7.90 16.01 -4.87
CA ALA A 152 8.28 17.27 -5.47
C ALA A 152 9.80 17.22 -5.57
N THR A 153 10.32 17.22 -6.80
CA THR A 153 11.73 17.52 -7.05
C THR A 153 12.06 18.80 -6.28
N ALA A 154 12.80 18.66 -5.19
CA ALA A 154 13.17 19.77 -4.34
C ALA A 154 13.90 20.82 -5.19
N PRO A 155 13.55 22.12 -5.08
CA PRO A 155 14.36 23.15 -5.70
C PRO A 155 15.75 23.11 -5.07
N ALA A 156 16.78 23.05 -5.92
CA ALA A 156 18.18 23.04 -5.52
C ALA A 156 18.46 24.22 -4.58
N ARG A 157 18.82 23.92 -3.33
CA ARG A 157 19.36 24.93 -2.41
C ARG A 157 20.69 25.43 -2.96
N PRO A 158 20.91 26.75 -3.06
CA PRO A 158 22.23 27.27 -3.39
C PRO A 158 23.21 26.95 -2.26
N SER A 159 24.40 26.47 -2.64
CA SER A 159 25.51 26.15 -1.73
C SER A 159 25.97 27.41 -0.97
N PRO A 160 26.25 27.33 0.34
CA PRO A 160 26.86 28.44 1.06
C PRO A 160 28.31 28.64 0.60
N ALA A 161 28.65 29.90 0.35
CA ALA A 161 29.96 30.37 -0.05
C ALA A 161 31.04 30.02 0.98
N ARG A 162 32.18 29.58 0.45
CA ARG A 162 33.39 29.14 1.14
C ARG A 162 34.06 30.33 1.85
N SER A 163 34.04 30.34 3.17
CA SER A 163 34.80 31.29 3.99
C SER A 163 36.31 31.01 3.86
N GLN A 164 37.08 32.04 3.53
CA GLN A 164 38.54 31.98 3.44
C GLN A 164 39.19 31.81 4.84
N PRO A 165 40.34 31.10 4.94
CA PRO A 165 41.04 30.92 6.21
C PRO A 165 41.87 32.16 6.58
N ALA A 166 41.73 32.59 7.84
CA ALA A 166 42.57 33.62 8.45
C ALA A 166 43.94 33.04 8.87
N VAL A 167 44.97 33.85 8.61
CA VAL A 167 46.40 33.62 8.83
C VAL A 167 46.71 33.43 10.32
N ARG A 168 47.42 32.34 10.67
CA ARG A 168 48.04 32.12 12.00
C ARG A 168 49.49 32.61 11.99
N PRO A 169 49.96 33.35 13.01
CA PRO A 169 51.38 33.48 13.30
C PRO A 169 51.92 32.32 14.16
N ALA A 170 53.16 31.93 13.86
CA ALA A 170 54.09 31.08 14.60
C ALA A 170 54.48 31.69 15.97
N ALA A 171 55.16 31.07 16.93
CA ALA A 171 55.48 29.71 17.38
C ALA A 171 56.28 29.92 18.69
N VAL A 172 56.13 29.09 19.74
CA VAL A 172 57.20 28.85 20.72
C VAL A 172 57.03 27.44 21.32
N ALA A 173 58.12 26.68 21.33
CA ALA A 173 58.29 25.36 21.94
C ALA A 173 58.45 25.45 23.47
N VAL A 174 58.36 24.31 24.19
CA VAL A 174 59.39 23.79 25.13
C VAL A 174 58.83 22.55 25.89
N ALA A 175 59.56 21.45 25.70
CA ALA A 175 59.99 20.34 26.58
C ALA A 175 59.06 19.56 27.55
N ASP A 176 59.33 18.26 27.51
CA ASP A 176 59.16 17.14 28.46
C ASP A 176 58.98 17.44 29.96
N GLU A 177 58.12 16.65 30.60
CA GLU A 177 58.40 15.82 31.80
C GLU A 177 57.12 15.03 32.12
N GLU A 178 57.09 13.71 31.94
CA GLU A 178 57.40 12.72 32.98
C GLU A 178 56.46 12.80 34.19
N THR A 179 55.51 11.87 34.30
CA THR A 179 54.93 11.46 35.59
C THR A 179 54.45 10.00 35.50
N PRO A 180 55.02 9.09 36.30
CA PRO A 180 54.41 7.81 36.64
C PRO A 180 53.71 7.86 38.01
N PHE A 181 52.80 6.89 38.20
CA PHE A 181 52.02 6.51 39.38
C PHE A 181 50.63 7.14 39.55
#